data_AF-B5RDT1-F1
#
_entry.id   AF-B5RDT1-F1
#
_cell.length_a   1.000
_cell.length_b   1.000
_cell.length_c   1.000
_cell.angle_alpha   90.00
_cell.angle_beta   90.00
_cell.angle_gamma   90.00
#
_symmetry.space_group_name_H-M   'P 1'
#
loop_
_entity.id
_entity.type
_entity.pdbx_description
1 polymer ?
#
loop_
_entity_poly.entity_id
_entity_poly.type
_entity_poly.pdbx_seq_one_letter_code
_entity_poly.pdbx_strand_id
1 'polypeptide(L)'
;MQLELHLVVTQPPPCTVGGASVEFGDVLTTKVGDASQTKPVGYSLNCDGRASDYLKLQIQGTTTISGEQVLQTSVQGLGIRIQQAGNKQLVPVGITDWLNFTLSGSNGPELEAVPVKEPTTQLAGGDFNASATLVVDYQ
;
A
#
# COMPACT_ATOMS: atom_id res chain seq x y z
N MET A 1 -16.38 -43.94 -33.67
CA MET A 1 -15.56 -42.75 -33.97
C MET A 1 -15.71 -41.84 -32.77
N GLN A 2 -14.66 -41.68 -31.96
CA GLN A 2 -14.71 -40.98 -30.68
C GLN A 2 -13.72 -39.81 -30.76
N LEU A 3 -14.21 -38.62 -30.43
CA LEU A 3 -13.42 -37.40 -30.31
C LEU A 3 -13.09 -37.22 -28.83
N GLU A 4 -11.81 -37.08 -28.51
CA GLU A 4 -11.34 -36.74 -27.16
C GLU A 4 -10.71 -35.35 -27.22
N LEU A 5 -11.22 -34.43 -26.39
CA LEU A 5 -10.73 -33.06 -26.34
C LEU A 5 -9.77 -32.90 -25.16
N HIS A 6 -8.54 -32.49 -25.44
CA HIS A 6 -7.58 -32.08 -24.41
C HIS A 6 -7.65 -30.56 -24.24
N LEU A 7 -8.20 -30.10 -23.12
CA LEU A 7 -8.13 -28.69 -22.74
C LEU A 7 -6.87 -28.41 -21.93
N VAL A 8 -6.19 -27.30 -22.25
CA VAL A 8 -5.09 -26.73 -21.47
C VAL A 8 -5.49 -25.31 -21.07
N VAL A 9 -5.41 -25.00 -19.78
CA VAL A 9 -5.68 -23.66 -19.23
C VAL A 9 -4.37 -23.12 -18.64
N THR A 10 -3.93 -21.95 -19.11
CA THR A 10 -2.72 -21.27 -18.61
C THR A 10 -3.09 -19.98 -17.90
N GLN A 11 -2.64 -19.78 -16.66
CA GLN A 11 -2.80 -18.50 -15.96
C GLN A 11 -1.71 -17.52 -16.38
N PRO A 12 -2.00 -16.20 -16.41
CA PRO A 12 -0.98 -15.18 -16.55
C PRO A 12 0.10 -15.33 -15.47
N PRO A 13 1.38 -15.06 -15.79
CA PRO A 13 2.43 -15.01 -14.78
C PRO A 13 2.08 -13.99 -13.69
N PRO A 14 2.21 -14.34 -12.39
CA PRO A 14 1.98 -13.41 -11.31
C PRO A 14 3.12 -12.40 -11.20
N CYS A 15 2.81 -11.20 -10.73
CA CYS A 15 3.82 -10.23 -10.30
C CYS A 15 4.38 -10.62 -8.93
N THR A 16 5.68 -10.41 -8.72
CA THR A 16 6.30 -10.45 -7.40
C THR A 16 6.53 -9.04 -6.86
N VAL A 17 6.22 -8.85 -5.58
CA VAL A 17 6.43 -7.60 -4.84
C VAL A 17 7.65 -7.77 -3.95
N GLY A 18 8.54 -6.78 -3.95
CA GLY A 18 9.72 -6.73 -3.07
C GLY A 18 9.82 -5.40 -2.32
N GLY A 19 10.57 -5.40 -1.21
CA GLY A 19 10.79 -4.20 -0.39
C GLY A 19 9.58 -3.83 0.49
N ALA A 20 9.22 -2.55 0.50
CA ALA A 20 8.11 -1.96 1.28
C ALA A 20 8.35 -1.77 2.79
N SER A 21 9.60 -1.84 3.27
CA SER A 21 9.92 -1.49 4.66
C SER A 21 10.09 0.03 4.80
N VAL A 22 9.38 0.62 5.75
CA VAL A 22 9.42 2.07 6.02
C VAL A 22 9.94 2.32 7.43
N GLU A 23 11.06 3.04 7.50
CA GLU A 23 11.65 3.49 8.75
C GLU A 23 11.34 4.98 8.97
N PHE A 24 10.50 5.28 9.94
CA PHE A 24 10.14 6.66 10.27
C PHE A 24 11.23 7.37 11.10
N GLY A 25 11.98 6.62 11.91
CA GLY A 25 12.89 7.17 12.91
C GLY A 25 12.12 7.90 14.02
N ASP A 26 12.73 8.95 14.57
CA ASP A 26 12.10 9.73 15.64
C ASP A 26 10.95 10.62 15.11
N VAL A 27 9.73 10.25 15.46
CA VAL A 27 8.52 11.02 15.15
C VAL A 27 8.10 11.81 16.39
N LEU A 28 8.15 13.14 16.31
CA LEU A 28 7.63 13.99 17.38
C LEU A 28 6.09 13.93 17.36
N THR A 29 5.47 13.60 18.48
CA THR A 29 4.00 13.51 18.62
C THR A 29 3.29 14.82 18.24
N THR A 30 3.97 15.97 18.40
CA THR A 30 3.50 17.30 18.02
C THR A 30 3.62 17.61 16.52
N LYS A 31 4.40 16.82 15.77
CA LYS A 31 4.62 16.96 14.32
C LYS A 31 4.01 15.82 13.51
N VAL A 32 3.23 14.93 14.13
CA VAL A 32 2.49 13.90 13.41
C VAL A 32 1.54 14.58 12.42
N GLY A 33 1.62 14.17 11.16
CA GLY A 33 0.90 14.79 10.04
C GLY A 33 1.69 15.85 9.27
N ASP A 34 2.85 16.30 9.77
CA ASP A 34 3.70 17.23 9.03
C ASP A 34 4.37 16.53 7.85
N ALA A 35 4.58 17.26 6.75
CA ALA A 35 5.28 16.77 5.56
C ALA A 35 6.72 16.26 5.86
N SER A 36 7.32 16.73 6.97
CA SER A 36 8.64 16.26 7.43
C SER A 36 8.66 14.80 7.89
N GLN A 37 7.49 14.23 8.21
CA GLN A 37 7.33 12.86 8.67
C GLN A 37 6.93 11.89 7.56
N THR A 38 6.76 12.40 6.34
CA THR A 38 6.45 11.59 5.15
C THR A 38 7.67 10.77 4.75
N LYS A 39 7.47 9.48 4.52
CA LYS A 39 8.51 8.55 4.05
C LYS A 39 8.08 7.82 2.78
N PRO A 40 8.98 7.58 1.82
CA PRO A 40 8.67 6.70 0.69
C PRO A 40 8.46 5.27 1.17
N VAL A 41 7.52 4.55 0.57
CA VAL A 41 7.30 3.12 0.87
C VAL A 41 8.44 2.25 0.30
N GLY A 42 8.99 2.61 -0.86
CA GLY A 42 10.15 1.93 -1.43
C GLY A 42 9.90 0.46 -1.77
N TYR A 43 8.78 0.17 -2.44
CA TYR A 43 8.48 -1.16 -2.97
C TYR A 43 8.92 -1.28 -4.44
N SER A 44 9.13 -2.52 -4.91
CA SER A 44 9.46 -2.84 -6.30
C SER A 44 8.52 -3.91 -6.85
N LEU A 45 8.19 -3.83 -8.14
CA LEU A 45 7.41 -4.83 -8.84
C LEU A 45 8.28 -5.52 -9.89
N ASN A 46 8.28 -6.86 -9.88
CA ASN A 46 8.72 -7.64 -11.03
C ASN A 46 7.50 -8.38 -11.60
N CYS A 47 7.17 -8.04 -12.85
CA CYS A 47 6.07 -8.61 -13.62
C CYS A 47 6.58 -9.10 -14.99
N ASP A 48 7.66 -9.89 -14.99
CA ASP A 48 8.23 -10.47 -16.20
C ASP A 48 7.23 -11.42 -16.88
N GLY A 49 7.06 -11.26 -18.20
CA GLY A 49 6.09 -12.06 -18.97
C GLY A 49 4.61 -11.72 -18.69
N ARG A 50 4.33 -10.57 -18.08
CA ARG A 50 2.97 -10.12 -17.79
C ARG A 50 2.06 -10.11 -19.02
N ALA A 51 0.79 -10.43 -18.80
CA ALA A 51 -0.22 -10.47 -19.86
C ALA A 51 -0.77 -9.08 -20.25
N SER A 52 -0.57 -8.07 -19.40
CA SER A 52 -1.09 -6.71 -19.58
C SER A 52 -0.25 -5.72 -18.76
N ASP A 53 -0.16 -4.48 -19.24
CA ASP A 53 0.42 -3.36 -18.49
C ASP A 53 -0.59 -2.72 -17.52
N TYR A 54 -1.89 -3.03 -17.67
CA TYR A 54 -2.96 -2.52 -16.81
C TYR A 54 -3.09 -3.39 -15.56
N LEU A 55 -2.54 -2.90 -14.45
CA LEU A 55 -2.55 -3.55 -13.16
C LEU A 55 -3.33 -2.75 -12.13
N LYS A 56 -3.67 -3.39 -11.02
CA LYS A 56 -4.30 -2.76 -9.86
C LYS A 56 -3.57 -3.17 -8.58
N LEU A 57 -3.56 -2.25 -7.63
CA LEU A 57 -2.87 -2.39 -6.35
C LEU A 57 -3.87 -2.27 -5.20
N GLN A 58 -3.75 -3.14 -4.22
CA GLN A 58 -4.55 -3.13 -3.01
C GLN A 58 -3.66 -3.19 -1.78
N ILE A 59 -4.03 -2.45 -0.73
CA ILE A 59 -3.32 -2.43 0.55
C ILE A 59 -4.29 -2.87 1.65
N GLN A 60 -4.01 -4.01 2.27
CA GLN A 60 -4.83 -4.61 3.33
C GLN A 60 -4.16 -4.38 4.70
N GLY A 61 -4.96 -4.10 5.74
CA GLY A 61 -4.44 -3.83 7.10
C GLY A 61 -5.04 -2.57 7.74
N THR A 62 -6.33 -2.35 7.52
CA THR A 62 -6.96 -1.04 7.68
C THR A 62 -7.54 -0.83 9.07
N THR A 63 -7.64 0.44 9.44
CA THR A 63 -8.48 0.97 10.51
C THR A 63 -8.99 2.35 10.10
N THR A 64 -9.79 2.98 10.93
CA THR A 64 -10.24 4.36 10.75
C THR A 64 -9.62 5.24 11.82
N ILE A 65 -8.92 6.29 11.39
CA ILE A 65 -8.38 7.35 12.26
C ILE A 65 -8.80 8.70 11.69
N SER A 66 -9.39 9.57 12.50
CA SER A 66 -9.82 10.92 12.08
C SER A 66 -10.80 10.93 10.89
N GLY A 67 -11.56 9.85 10.68
CA GLY A 67 -12.45 9.68 9.52
C GLY A 67 -11.74 9.26 8.22
N GLU A 68 -10.43 9.04 8.25
CA GLU A 68 -9.63 8.52 7.14
C GLU A 68 -9.39 7.01 7.32
N GLN A 69 -9.40 6.25 6.22
CA GLN A 69 -8.92 4.87 6.22
C GLN A 69 -7.39 4.87 6.18
N VAL A 70 -6.77 4.28 7.20
CA VAL A 70 -5.32 4.25 7.38
C VAL A 70 -4.87 2.89 7.88
N LEU A 71 -3.57 2.62 7.83
CA LEU A 71 -3.02 1.41 8.43
C LEU A 71 -2.98 1.54 9.95
N GLN A 72 -3.42 0.50 10.63
CA GLN A 72 -3.39 0.46 12.08
C GLN A 72 -1.95 0.35 12.58
N THR A 73 -1.61 1.17 13.59
CA THR A 73 -0.37 0.99 14.33
C THR A 73 -0.61 0.30 15.67
N SER A 74 0.47 -0.12 16.34
CA SER A 74 0.44 -0.61 17.71
C SER A 74 0.07 0.47 18.75
N VAL A 75 0.05 1.76 18.37
CA VAL A 75 -0.32 2.87 19.23
C VAL A 75 -1.73 3.34 18.90
N GLN A 76 -2.61 3.29 19.89
CA GLN A 76 -4.00 3.74 19.72
C GLN A 76 -4.05 5.24 19.38
N GLY A 77 -4.85 5.59 18.37
CA GLY A 77 -4.99 6.96 17.90
C GLY A 77 -3.87 7.43 16.96
N LEU A 78 -2.89 6.58 16.65
CA LEU A 78 -1.88 6.78 15.61
C LEU A 78 -2.13 5.79 14.46
N GLY A 79 -2.16 6.30 13.23
CA GLY A 79 -2.29 5.52 12.00
C GLY A 79 -1.27 5.92 10.95
N ILE A 80 -1.07 5.07 9.94
CA ILE A 80 -0.24 5.40 8.78
C ILE A 80 -1.12 5.53 7.54
N ARG A 81 -1.23 6.74 7.04
CA ARG A 81 -1.92 7.06 5.79
C ARG A 81 -1.01 6.76 4.61
N ILE A 82 -1.56 6.16 3.56
CA ILE A 82 -0.84 5.95 2.30
C ILE A 82 -1.36 6.95 1.27
N GLN A 83 -0.45 7.59 0.54
CA GLN A 83 -0.77 8.54 -0.52
C GLN A 83 0.19 8.36 -1.70
N GLN A 84 -0.21 8.79 -2.89
CA GLN A 84 0.67 8.82 -4.04
C GLN A 84 1.69 9.97 -3.91
N ALA A 85 2.96 9.71 -4.22
CA ALA A 85 4.02 10.70 -4.05
C ALA A 85 3.83 11.93 -4.95
N GLY A 86 3.36 11.74 -6.18
CA GLY A 86 3.26 12.80 -7.19
C GLY A 86 2.15 13.82 -6.94
N ASN A 87 0.94 13.38 -6.56
CA ASN A 87 -0.24 14.25 -6.43
C ASN A 87 -0.83 14.28 -5.01
N LYS A 88 -0.25 13.53 -4.07
CA LYS A 88 -0.71 13.39 -2.67
C LYS A 88 -2.14 12.83 -2.54
N GLN A 89 -2.66 12.22 -3.60
CA GLN A 89 -3.96 11.56 -3.57
C GLN A 89 -3.88 10.37 -2.60
N LEU A 90 -4.88 10.27 -1.72
CA LEU A 90 -4.97 9.17 -0.78
C LEU A 90 -5.17 7.86 -1.52
N VAL A 91 -4.39 6.85 -1.13
CA VAL A 91 -4.61 5.48 -1.59
C VAL A 91 -5.53 4.83 -0.57
N PRO A 92 -6.75 4.43 -0.97
CA PRO A 92 -7.64 3.75 -0.06
C PRO A 92 -6.98 2.44 0.37
N VAL A 93 -6.94 2.24 1.69
CA VAL A 93 -6.53 0.98 2.28
C VAL A 93 -7.81 0.21 2.56
N GLY A 94 -7.87 -1.06 2.16
CA GLY A 94 -9.09 -1.86 2.18
C GLY A 94 -8.92 -3.20 1.48
N ILE A 95 -9.76 -4.17 1.84
CA ILE A 95 -9.85 -5.44 1.10
C ILE A 95 -10.76 -5.34 -0.13
N THR A 96 -11.50 -4.24 -0.27
CA THR A 96 -12.39 -3.95 -1.39
C THR A 96 -11.84 -2.91 -2.35
N ASP A 97 -10.84 -2.15 -1.90
CA ASP A 97 -10.36 -0.96 -2.57
C ASP A 97 -9.13 -1.27 -3.42
N TRP A 98 -9.13 -0.75 -4.64
CA TRP A 98 -8.10 -0.97 -5.65
C TRP A 98 -7.68 0.35 -6.27
N LEU A 99 -6.37 0.52 -6.41
CA LEU A 99 -5.75 1.59 -7.18
C LEU A 99 -5.31 1.05 -8.53
N ASN A 100 -6.01 1.46 -9.59
CA ASN A 100 -5.62 1.11 -10.96
C ASN A 100 -4.40 1.92 -11.39
N PHE A 101 -3.46 1.27 -12.08
CA PHE A 101 -2.28 1.92 -12.64
C PHE A 101 -1.80 1.20 -13.91
N THR A 102 -1.00 1.89 -14.71
CA THR A 102 -0.29 1.29 -15.84
C THR A 102 1.16 1.08 -15.44
N LEU A 103 1.66 -0.16 -15.51
CA LEU A 103 3.05 -0.47 -15.19
C LEU A 103 3.97 0.09 -16.29
N SER A 104 4.92 0.93 -15.89
CA SER A 104 5.95 1.46 -16.79
C SER A 104 7.31 0.88 -16.39
N GLY A 105 7.84 -0.05 -17.19
CA GLY A 105 9.02 -0.82 -16.84
C GLY A 105 8.76 -1.74 -15.65
N SER A 106 9.43 -1.48 -14.52
CA SER A 106 9.29 -2.22 -13.26
C SER A 106 8.68 -1.36 -12.13
N ASN A 107 8.19 -0.15 -12.46
CA ASN A 107 7.75 0.83 -11.48
C ASN A 107 6.22 0.94 -11.47
N GLY A 108 5.62 0.62 -10.32
CA GLY A 108 4.23 0.96 -10.01
C GLY A 108 4.08 2.41 -9.53
N PRO A 109 2.90 2.81 -9.03
CA PRO A 109 2.70 4.14 -8.46
C PRO A 109 3.63 4.36 -7.26
N GLU A 110 4.36 5.46 -7.24
CA GLU A 110 5.18 5.83 -6.08
C GLU A 110 4.27 6.15 -4.89
N LEU A 111 4.51 5.46 -3.77
CA LEU A 111 3.72 5.59 -2.56
C LEU A 111 4.53 6.22 -1.43
N GLU A 112 3.85 7.06 -0.65
CA GLU A 112 4.34 7.66 0.58
C GLU A 112 3.49 7.19 1.75
N ALA A 113 4.16 6.98 2.87
CA ALA A 113 3.56 6.69 4.16
C ALA A 113 3.66 7.94 5.05
N VAL A 114 2.51 8.35 5.62
CA VAL A 114 2.38 9.57 6.42
C VAL A 114 1.76 9.21 7.78
N PRO A 115 2.45 9.45 8.90
CA PRO A 115 1.87 9.28 10.21
C PRO A 115 0.73 10.29 10.39
N VAL A 116 -0.43 9.82 10.83
CA VAL A 116 -1.59 10.64 11.18
C VAL A 116 -2.09 10.28 12.57
N LYS A 117 -2.70 11.25 13.26
CA LYS A 117 -3.25 11.03 14.59
C LYS A 117 -4.68 11.52 14.71
N GLU A 118 -5.39 10.94 15.66
CA GLU A 118 -6.67 11.46 16.12
C GLU A 118 -6.52 12.91 16.62
N PRO A 119 -7.45 13.84 16.29
CA PRO A 119 -7.26 15.26 16.58
C PRO A 119 -7.22 15.54 18.09
N THR A 120 -8.01 14.79 18.86
CA THR A 120 -8.18 14.96 20.30
C THR A 120 -7.33 14.01 21.14
N THR A 121 -6.60 13.09 20.51
CA THR A 121 -5.76 12.13 21.24
C THR A 121 -4.39 12.73 21.52
N GLN A 122 -3.98 12.68 22.79
CA GLN A 122 -2.60 12.88 23.18
C GLN A 122 -1.86 11.54 23.05
N LEU A 123 -0.97 11.45 22.07
CA LEU A 123 -0.15 10.26 21.88
C LEU A 123 0.86 10.11 23.02
N ALA A 124 0.93 8.92 23.60
CA ALA A 124 2.02 8.54 24.47
C ALA A 124 3.32 8.42 23.64
N GLY A 125 4.44 8.78 24.24
CA GLY A 125 5.75 8.48 23.66
C GLY A 125 6.05 6.98 23.73
N GLY A 126 6.80 6.48 22.75
CA GLY A 126 7.21 5.09 22.67
C GLY A 126 7.33 4.61 21.22
N ASP A 127 7.78 3.38 21.06
CA ASP A 127 7.90 2.75 19.75
C ASP A 127 6.53 2.39 19.19
N PHE A 128 6.36 2.50 17.88
CA PHE A 128 5.18 2.02 17.17
C PHE A 128 5.58 1.17 15.96
N ASN A 129 4.70 0.22 15.61
CA ASN A 129 4.82 -0.57 14.39
C ASN A 129 3.46 -0.66 13.69
N ALA A 130 3.48 -0.95 12.39
CA ALA A 130 2.31 -1.23 11.56
C ALA A 130 2.65 -2.35 10.59
N SER A 131 1.64 -3.09 10.14
CA SER A 131 1.82 -4.14 9.13
C SER A 131 0.67 -4.11 8.15
N ALA A 132 0.98 -4.36 6.88
CA ALA A 132 0.01 -4.36 5.80
C ALA A 132 0.40 -5.42 4.75
N THR A 133 -0.58 -5.84 3.95
CA THR A 133 -0.36 -6.70 2.78
C THR A 133 -0.58 -5.90 1.52
N LEU A 134 0.44 -5.85 0.67
CA LEU A 134 0.37 -5.24 -0.66
C LEU A 134 0.04 -6.33 -1.68
N VAL A 135 -1.09 -6.19 -2.36
CA VAL A 135 -1.57 -7.11 -3.40
C VAL A 135 -1.50 -6.40 -4.74
N VAL A 136 -1.00 -7.10 -5.76
CA VAL A 136 -1.00 -6.65 -7.15
C VAL A 136 -1.72 -7.68 -7.99
N ASP A 137 -2.63 -7.21 -8.83
CA ASP A 137 -3.42 -8.04 -9.74
C ASP A 137 -3.60 -7.34 -11.10
N TYR A 138 -4.02 -8.09 -12.10
CA TYR A 138 -4.46 -7.52 -13.38
C TYR A 138 -5.80 -6.80 -13.17
N GLN A 139 -6.02 -5.71 -13.93
CA GLN A 139 -7.27 -4.95 -13.84
C GLN A 139 -8.48 -5.83 -14.18
#